data_AF-A0A150HYQ2-F1
#
_entry.id   AF-A0A150HYQ2-F1
#
_cell.length_a   1.000
_cell.length_b   1.000
_cell.length_c   1.000
_cell.angle_alpha   90.00
_cell.angle_beta   90.00
_cell.angle_gamma   90.00
#
_symmetry.space_group_name_H-M   'P 1'
#
loop_
_entity.id
_entity.type
_entity.pdbx_description
1 polymer ?
#
loop_
_entity_poly.entity_id
_entity_poly.type
_entity_poly.pdbx_seq_one_letter_code
_entity_poly.pdbx_strand_id
1 'polypeptide(L)'
;MKKIIFLGLIIALVGCSKNPKPVDQTAVKKYCESLDSLSNSAMTARQKGIALAEVLKVTDTVEGTVEQKKYVEEIIKQAFGETRFASAEFQEKAIVDFRNKIYLDCLNKYS
;
A
#
# COMPACT_ATOMS: atom_id res chain seq x y z
N MET A 1 -23.81 -5.58 60.64
CA MET A 1 -25.14 -5.63 59.99
C MET A 1 -25.64 -4.23 59.71
N LYS A 2 -25.74 -3.83 58.44
CA LYS A 2 -26.75 -2.92 57.89
C LYS A 2 -26.65 -2.99 56.37
N LYS A 3 -27.66 -3.64 55.79
CA LYS A 3 -27.83 -3.85 54.34
C LYS A 3 -28.34 -2.53 53.75
N ILE A 4 -27.66 -2.00 52.74
CA ILE A 4 -28.23 -0.95 51.90
C ILE A 4 -28.10 -1.44 50.45
N ILE A 5 -29.24 -1.85 49.93
CA ILE A 5 -29.49 -2.27 48.55
C ILE A 5 -29.71 -0.99 47.75
N PHE A 6 -28.86 -0.71 46.76
CA PHE A 6 -29.20 0.20 45.68
C PHE A 6 -29.22 -0.60 44.38
N LEU A 7 -30.44 -1.02 44.00
CA LEU A 7 -30.79 -1.33 42.63
C LEU A 7 -30.61 -0.04 41.82
N GLY A 8 -29.66 -0.03 40.89
CA GLY A 8 -29.46 1.02 39.91
C GLY A 8 -29.32 0.40 38.54
N LEU A 9 -30.45 0.30 37.84
CA LEU A 9 -30.64 -0.18 36.48
C LEU A 9 -29.69 0.56 35.51
N ILE A 10 -28.59 -0.07 35.08
CA ILE A 10 -27.77 0.48 33.99
C ILE A 10 -28.29 -0.10 32.67
N ILE A 11 -28.89 0.82 31.92
CA ILE A 11 -29.45 0.69 30.58
C ILE A 11 -28.44 -0.02 29.67
N ALA A 12 -28.81 -1.19 29.15
CA ALA A 12 -28.08 -1.85 28.08
C ALA A 12 -28.17 -0.97 26.82
N LEU A 13 -27.12 -0.17 26.58
CA LEU A 13 -26.87 0.42 25.27
C LEU A 13 -26.55 -0.72 24.31
N VAL A 14 -27.59 -1.28 23.67
CA VAL A 14 -27.45 -2.09 22.47
C VAL A 14 -27.04 -1.14 21.35
N GLY A 15 -25.79 -0.70 21.39
CA GLY A 15 -25.13 -0.13 20.23
C GLY A 15 -24.95 -1.25 19.23
N CYS A 16 -25.55 -1.13 18.05
CA CYS A 16 -25.21 -1.95 16.91
C CYS A 16 -23.75 -1.69 16.54
N SER A 17 -22.83 -2.37 17.22
CA SER A 17 -21.44 -2.49 16.78
C SER A 17 -21.49 -3.19 15.43
N LYS A 18 -21.36 -2.42 14.35
CA LYS A 18 -20.87 -2.97 13.08
C LYS A 18 -19.48 -3.51 13.37
N ASN A 19 -19.40 -4.77 13.78
CA ASN A 19 -18.12 -5.46 13.91
C ASN A 19 -17.43 -5.33 12.54
N PRO A 20 -16.25 -4.70 12.47
CA PRO A 20 -15.53 -4.61 11.20
C PRO A 20 -15.32 -6.04 10.71
N LYS A 21 -15.68 -6.27 9.43
CA LYS A 21 -15.44 -7.58 8.82
C LYS A 21 -13.94 -7.89 8.95
N PRO A 22 -13.56 -9.12 9.31
CA PRO A 22 -12.17 -9.51 9.33
C PRO A 22 -11.54 -9.20 7.96
N VAL A 23 -10.38 -8.55 7.99
CA VAL A 23 -9.62 -8.24 6.77
C VAL A 23 -9.23 -9.57 6.12
N ASP A 24 -9.54 -9.72 4.83
CA ASP A 24 -9.07 -10.85 4.06
C ASP A 24 -7.58 -10.68 3.77
N GLN A 25 -6.75 -11.29 4.63
CA GLN A 25 -5.30 -11.26 4.51
C GLN A 25 -4.80 -11.82 3.17
N THR A 26 -5.57 -12.71 2.52
CA THR A 26 -5.22 -13.23 1.20
C THR A 26 -5.40 -12.16 0.13
N ALA A 27 -6.49 -11.39 0.19
CA ALA A 27 -6.74 -10.28 -0.73
C ALA A 27 -5.71 -9.16 -0.53
N VAL A 28 -5.36 -8.83 0.72
CA VAL A 28 -4.31 -7.85 1.03
C VAL A 28 -2.97 -8.28 0.45
N LYS A 29 -2.55 -9.52 0.67
CA LYS A 29 -1.28 -10.04 0.13
C LYS A 29 -1.22 -9.92 -1.38
N LYS A 30 -2.26 -10.35 -2.10
CA LYS A 30 -2.35 -10.26 -3.57
C LYS A 30 -2.30 -8.81 -4.07
N TYR A 31 -2.96 -7.90 -3.36
CA TYR A 31 -2.88 -6.48 -3.67
C TYR A 31 -1.46 -5.94 -3.50
N CYS A 32 -0.79 -6.27 -2.39
CA CYS A 32 0.60 -5.86 -2.18
C CYS A 32 1.57 -6.49 -3.20
N GLU A 33 1.36 -7.74 -3.61
CA GLU A 33 2.12 -8.38 -4.70
C GLU A 33 1.95 -7.63 -6.04
N SER A 34 0.77 -7.09 -6.31
CA SER A 34 0.52 -6.27 -7.51
C SER A 34 1.31 -4.96 -7.46
N LEU A 35 1.43 -4.34 -6.29
CA LEU A 35 2.24 -3.14 -6.08
C LEU A 35 3.74 -3.43 -6.14
N ASP A 36 4.19 -4.60 -5.68
CA ASP A 36 5.57 -5.06 -5.85
C ASP A 36 5.95 -5.14 -7.34
N SER A 37 5.08 -5.73 -8.17
CA SER A 37 5.27 -5.81 -9.61
C SER A 37 5.31 -4.44 -10.30
N LEU A 38 4.41 -3.53 -9.90
CA LEU A 38 4.44 -2.13 -10.35
C LEU A 38 5.76 -1.46 -9.98
N SER A 39 6.21 -1.63 -8.73
CA SER A 39 7.43 -1.04 -8.19
C SER A 39 8.68 -1.54 -8.91
N ASN A 40 8.71 -2.83 -9.24
CA ASN A 40 9.76 -3.42 -10.07
C ASN A 40 9.82 -2.73 -11.44
N SER A 41 8.68 -2.59 -12.10
CA SER A 41 8.59 -2.00 -13.43
C SER A 41 9.00 -0.53 -13.43
N ALA A 42 8.49 0.25 -12.47
CA ALA A 42 8.81 1.67 -12.33
C ALA A 42 10.30 1.90 -12.04
N MET A 43 10.87 1.16 -11.08
CA MET A 43 12.28 1.32 -10.72
C MET A 43 13.21 0.80 -11.82
N THR A 44 12.84 -0.28 -12.51
CA THR A 44 13.57 -0.74 -13.71
C THR A 44 13.59 0.33 -14.79
N ALA A 45 12.45 0.95 -15.08
CA ALA A 45 12.35 2.02 -16.07
C ALA A 45 13.23 3.22 -15.68
N ARG A 46 13.22 3.59 -14.39
CA ARG A 46 14.11 4.62 -13.85
C ARG A 46 15.58 4.27 -14.05
N GLN A 47 16.00 3.05 -13.68
CA GLN A 47 17.40 2.61 -13.81
C GLN A 47 17.85 2.55 -15.28
N LYS A 48 16.94 2.19 -16.20
CA LYS A 48 17.18 2.22 -17.65
C LYS A 48 17.15 3.62 -18.28
N GLY A 49 16.79 4.64 -17.51
CA GLY A 49 16.73 6.03 -18.00
C GLY A 49 15.56 6.33 -18.92
N ILE A 50 14.49 5.53 -18.86
CA ILE A 50 13.23 5.83 -19.55
C ILE A 50 12.64 7.12 -18.97
N ALA A 51 11.98 7.93 -19.79
CA ALA A 51 11.40 9.19 -19.34
C ALA A 51 10.19 8.97 -18.41
N LEU A 52 10.08 9.75 -17.33
CA LEU A 52 8.95 9.67 -16.40
C LEU A 52 7.60 9.83 -17.12
N ALA A 53 7.52 10.80 -18.03
CA ALA A 53 6.30 11.05 -18.81
C ALA A 53 5.87 9.86 -19.68
N GLU A 54 6.80 8.99 -20.07
CA GLU A 54 6.48 7.77 -20.81
C GLU A 54 5.92 6.69 -19.87
N VAL A 55 6.54 6.52 -18.70
CA VAL A 55 6.09 5.54 -17.69
C VAL A 55 4.74 5.93 -17.10
N LEU A 56 4.49 7.23 -16.90
CA LEU A 56 3.22 7.71 -16.35
C LEU A 56 2.02 7.42 -17.26
N LYS A 57 2.20 7.22 -18.57
CA LYS A 57 1.09 6.81 -19.47
C LYS A 57 0.45 5.49 -19.07
N VAL A 58 1.14 4.66 -18.28
CA VAL A 58 0.57 3.42 -17.75
C VAL A 58 -0.64 3.70 -16.84
N THR A 59 -0.67 4.84 -16.13
CA THR A 59 -1.79 5.18 -15.24
C THR A 59 -3.11 5.41 -16.00
N ASP A 60 -3.02 5.80 -17.27
CA ASP A 60 -4.19 5.94 -18.15
C ASP A 60 -4.82 4.57 -18.46
N THR A 61 -3.99 3.52 -18.49
CA THR A 61 -4.41 2.14 -18.81
C THR A 61 -4.83 1.30 -17.61
N VAL A 62 -4.49 1.75 -16.38
CA VAL A 62 -4.88 1.05 -15.16
C VAL A 62 -6.38 1.28 -14.89
N GLU A 63 -7.14 0.19 -14.81
CA GLU A 63 -8.50 0.21 -14.30
C GLU A 63 -8.50 0.41 -12.78
N GLY A 64 -9.42 1.24 -12.27
CA GLY A 64 -9.52 1.51 -10.84
C GLY A 64 -10.12 2.88 -10.53
N THR A 65 -10.28 3.16 -9.24
CA THR A 65 -10.74 4.46 -8.76
C THR A 65 -9.68 5.53 -8.99
N VAL A 66 -10.09 6.80 -8.93
CA VAL A 66 -9.17 7.95 -9.04
C VAL A 66 -8.06 7.87 -7.98
N GLU A 67 -8.38 7.43 -6.78
CA GLU A 67 -7.45 7.27 -5.66
C GLU A 67 -6.42 6.17 -5.93
N GLN A 68 -6.86 5.04 -6.52
CA GLN A 68 -5.95 3.95 -6.90
C GLN A 68 -4.98 4.41 -7.99
N LYS A 69 -5.47 5.13 -9.01
CA LYS A 69 -4.61 5.68 -10.08
C LYS A 69 -3.60 6.68 -9.52
N LYS A 70 -4.02 7.58 -8.63
CA LYS A 70 -3.11 8.52 -7.94
C LYS A 70 -2.05 7.77 -7.13
N TYR A 71 -2.43 6.70 -6.44
CA TYR A 71 -1.47 5.92 -5.66
C TYR A 71 -0.43 5.22 -6.55
N VAL A 72 -0.84 4.67 -7.69
CA VAL A 72 0.07 4.13 -8.71
C VAL A 72 1.03 5.22 -9.22
N GLU A 73 0.49 6.40 -9.54
CA GLU A 73 1.29 7.56 -9.97
C GLU A 73 2.35 7.95 -8.92
N GLU A 74 1.98 8.00 -7.64
CA GLU A 74 2.91 8.34 -6.56
C GLU A 74 4.02 7.29 -6.37
N ILE A 75 3.75 6.01 -6.57
CA ILE A 75 4.79 4.97 -6.56
C ILE A 75 5.77 5.18 -7.71
N ILE A 76 5.27 5.50 -8.92
CA ILE A 76 6.11 5.79 -10.07
C ILE A 76 6.99 7.01 -9.80
N LYS A 77 6.41 8.11 -9.29
CA LYS A 77 7.17 9.33 -8.95
C LYS A 77 8.24 9.06 -7.89
N GLN A 78 7.94 8.25 -6.87
CA GLN A 78 8.91 7.86 -5.86
C GLN A 78 10.10 7.12 -6.48
N ALA A 79 9.85 6.12 -7.33
CA ALA A 79 10.92 5.43 -8.05
C ALA A 79 11.78 6.41 -8.85
N PHE A 80 11.17 7.40 -9.50
CA PHE A 80 11.88 8.40 -10.30
C PHE A 80 12.63 9.46 -9.49
N GLY A 81 12.30 9.63 -8.21
CA GLY A 81 13.08 10.42 -7.26
C GLY A 81 14.40 9.75 -6.84
N GLU A 82 14.53 8.44 -7.06
CA GLU A 82 15.74 7.70 -6.70
C GLU A 82 16.90 7.93 -7.69
N THR A 83 18.12 7.65 -7.21
CA THR A 83 19.34 7.74 -8.02
C THR A 83 19.36 6.68 -9.12
N ARG A 84 19.76 7.07 -10.33
CA ARG A 84 20.09 6.12 -11.41
C ARG A 84 21.55 5.73 -11.29
N PHE A 85 21.79 4.45 -11.08
CA PHE A 85 23.14 3.91 -10.94
C PHE A 85 23.74 3.52 -12.30
N ALA A 86 25.06 3.60 -12.42
CA ALA A 86 25.78 3.18 -13.62
C ALA A 86 26.10 1.67 -13.61
N SER A 87 26.28 1.07 -12.43
CA SER A 87 26.58 -0.36 -12.32
C SER A 87 25.30 -1.20 -12.29
N ALA A 88 25.34 -2.35 -12.94
CA ALA A 88 24.22 -3.30 -12.93
C ALA A 88 23.90 -3.80 -11.51
N GLU A 89 24.92 -4.01 -10.67
CA GLU A 89 24.75 -4.44 -9.28
C GLU A 89 23.97 -3.42 -8.45
N PHE A 90 24.31 -2.12 -8.54
CA PHE A 90 23.58 -1.09 -7.79
C PHE A 90 22.21 -0.82 -8.38
N GLN A 91 22.02 -0.98 -9.69
CA GLN A 91 20.68 -0.92 -10.30
C GLN A 91 19.78 -2.02 -9.74
N GLU A 92 20.24 -3.27 -9.73
CA GLU A 92 19.47 -4.41 -9.20
C GLU A 92 19.18 -4.24 -7.71
N LYS A 93 20.18 -3.84 -6.93
CA LYS A 93 20.00 -3.53 -5.51
C LYS A 93 18.92 -2.46 -5.30
N ALA A 94 18.97 -1.38 -6.05
CA ALA A 94 17.99 -0.30 -5.93
C ALA A 94 16.57 -0.75 -6.33
N ILE A 95 16.45 -1.64 -7.33
CA ILE A 95 15.17 -2.26 -7.71
C ILE A 95 14.62 -3.11 -6.56
N VAL A 96 15.43 -4.02 -6.01
CA VAL A 96 15.01 -4.91 -4.91
C VAL A 96 14.66 -4.12 -3.65
N ASP A 97 15.48 -3.15 -3.27
CA ASP A 97 15.25 -2.34 -2.06
C ASP A 97 13.96 -1.52 -2.20
N PHE A 98 13.71 -0.91 -3.36
CA PHE A 98 12.49 -0.15 -3.63
C PHE A 98 11.24 -1.04 -3.58
N ARG A 99 11.30 -2.22 -4.22
CA ARG A 99 10.24 -3.24 -4.18
C ARG A 99 9.88 -3.66 -2.76
N ASN A 100 10.90 -4.00 -1.96
CA ASN A 100 10.72 -4.38 -0.57
C ASN A 100 10.07 -3.27 0.24
N LYS A 101 10.50 -2.02 0.05
CA LYS A 101 9.92 -0.85 0.70
C LYS A 101 8.42 -0.74 0.41
N ILE A 102 8.01 -0.75 -0.86
CA ILE A 102 6.60 -0.59 -1.24
C ILE A 102 5.74 -1.78 -0.77
N TYR A 103 6.27 -3.00 -0.84
CA TYR A 103 5.56 -4.19 -0.36
C TYR A 103 5.33 -4.13 1.16
N LEU A 104 6.36 -3.77 1.94
CA LEU A 104 6.26 -3.60 3.39
C LEU A 104 5.30 -2.48 3.77
N ASP A 105 5.39 -1.32 3.11
CA ASP A 105 4.48 -0.19 3.33
C ASP A 105 3.02 -0.57 3.04
N CYS A 106 2.79 -1.38 1.99
CA CYS A 106 1.46 -1.91 1.68
C CYS A 106 0.95 -2.84 2.79
N LEU A 107 1.75 -3.82 3.20
CA LEU A 107 1.35 -4.75 4.26
C LEU A 107 1.03 -3.98 5.54
N ASN A 108 1.90 -3.07 5.98
CA ASN A 108 1.70 -2.28 7.20
C ASN A 108 0.43 -1.41 7.16
N LYS A 109 0.01 -0.98 5.97
CA LYS A 109 -1.20 -0.15 5.81
C LYS A 109 -2.50 -0.95 5.92
N TYR A 110 -2.47 -2.24 5.57
CA TYR A 110 -3.67 -3.07 5.44
C TYR A 110 -3.67 -4.33 6.33
N SER A 111 -2.62 -4.55 7.12
CA SER A 111 -2.48 -5.63 8.12
C SER A 111 -3.28 -5.36 9.39
#